data_AF-A0A928G8U6-F1
#
_entry.id   AF-A0A928G8U6-F1
#
_cell.length_a   1.000
_cell.length_b   1.000
_cell.length_c   1.000
_cell.angle_alpha   90.00
_cell.angle_beta   90.00
_cell.angle_gamma   90.00
#
_symmetry.space_group_name_H-M   'P 1'
#
loop_
_entity.id
_entity.type
_entity.pdbx_description
1 polymer ?
#
loop_
_entity_poly.entity_id
_entity_poly.type
_entity_poly.pdbx_seq_one_letter_code
_entity_poly.pdbx_strand_id
1 'polypeptide(L)'
;MKSNICRVLLIGAIVPMLLFACTKMPNAQEFHAPRPGKATAAASSTYSLTLQSSAIFSMESSASLQNAECGFYFLPDNSSSAPQQIAASGNGTNFSATAEGLEIGISYTCTPYIRNGAFEIVGQSCKVALANPFEDEIFWKYVIDNFDSDNNGGLSQDEAESVTAISVTDMGITSLKGIELFPQLMHLYCQNNRLRRLDVSRNIYLTELAAERNMLEELDLRQNKELQTIVVWENHLTKIDVTGLEMVGTFWCWMNRLNEIDISSMKNLINFGCAQNSIKELDLSNNTKLINLAPNDTLIEELDLSHCPNLESLEIQGNNIMTCVDLTPCKKMRYFRADNCPNLKYVYINPEHSFTELIKDEHTTILTIE
;
A
#
# COMPACT_ATOMS: atom_id res chain seq x y z
N MET A 1 -19.96 -45.55 -2.69
CA MET A 1 -18.54 -45.20 -2.91
C MET A 1 -18.44 -44.05 -3.89
N LYS A 2 -18.13 -42.86 -3.40
CA LYS A 2 -17.35 -41.81 -4.06
C LYS A 2 -17.09 -40.76 -2.97
N SER A 3 -15.87 -40.73 -2.46
CA SER A 3 -15.42 -39.74 -1.50
C SER A 3 -15.22 -38.41 -2.22
N ASN A 4 -15.85 -37.35 -1.75
CA ASN A 4 -15.38 -36.01 -2.06
C ASN A 4 -14.41 -35.61 -0.96
N ILE A 5 -13.14 -35.73 -1.32
CA ILE A 5 -11.97 -35.26 -0.57
C ILE A 5 -11.99 -33.73 -0.65
N CYS A 6 -12.11 -33.05 0.49
CA CYS A 6 -11.78 -31.64 0.55
C CYS A 6 -10.25 -31.52 0.60
N ARG A 7 -9.66 -31.08 -0.51
CA ARG A 7 -8.25 -30.70 -0.58
C ARG A 7 -8.10 -29.33 0.09
N VAL A 8 -7.44 -29.30 1.24
CA VAL A 8 -6.71 -28.11 1.68
C VAL A 8 -5.46 -28.04 0.81
N LEU A 9 -5.47 -27.18 -0.21
CA LEU A 9 -4.29 -26.87 -1.00
C LEU A 9 -3.59 -25.69 -0.32
N LEU A 10 -2.59 -26.01 0.51
CA LEU A 10 -1.43 -25.12 0.65
C LEU A 10 -0.73 -25.10 -0.71
N ILE A 11 -0.87 -24.02 -1.48
CA ILE A 11 0.14 -23.64 -2.46
C ILE A 11 0.95 -22.52 -1.83
N GLY A 12 2.03 -22.92 -1.17
CA GLY A 12 3.19 -22.05 -1.07
C GLY A 12 3.87 -22.03 -2.44
N ALA A 13 4.03 -20.84 -3.00
CA ALA A 13 5.02 -20.56 -4.04
C ALA A 13 5.83 -19.35 -3.57
N ILE A 14 6.99 -19.66 -2.97
CA ILE A 14 8.10 -18.76 -2.71
C ILE A 14 9.01 -18.80 -3.93
N VAL A 15 9.43 -17.64 -4.45
CA VAL A 15 10.78 -17.33 -5.03
C VAL A 15 10.94 -15.79 -4.95
N PRO A 16 12.13 -15.15 -4.78
CA PRO A 16 13.54 -15.66 -4.76
C PRO A 16 14.36 -15.34 -3.49
N MET A 17 15.35 -16.19 -3.12
CA MET A 17 16.84 -16.03 -3.24
C MET A 17 17.40 -14.68 -2.74
N LEU A 18 18.49 -14.57 -1.94
CA LEU A 18 19.80 -15.26 -1.99
C LEU A 18 20.49 -15.42 -0.61
N LEU A 19 21.28 -16.51 -0.54
CA LEU A 19 22.56 -16.79 0.15
C LEU A 19 22.76 -16.55 1.65
N PHE A 20 23.19 -17.62 2.35
CA PHE A 20 24.58 -17.72 2.83
C PHE A 20 25.05 -19.19 2.88
N ALA A 21 26.31 -19.38 2.47
CA ALA A 21 27.03 -20.64 2.49
C ALA A 21 27.46 -21.03 3.91
N CYS A 22 27.39 -22.31 4.28
CA CYS A 22 28.55 -22.99 4.87
C CYS A 22 28.41 -24.52 4.95
N THR A 23 29.56 -25.13 4.68
CA THR A 23 29.96 -26.53 4.52
C THR A 23 29.68 -27.53 5.65
N LYS A 24 29.36 -28.78 5.23
CA LYS A 24 29.79 -30.11 5.73
C LYS A 24 29.58 -30.50 7.22
N MET A 25 28.75 -31.54 7.42
CA MET A 25 28.95 -32.60 8.44
C MET A 25 30.11 -33.54 8.02
N PRO A 26 30.71 -34.35 8.94
CA PRO A 26 30.16 -35.71 9.22
C PRO A 26 30.38 -36.29 10.65
N ASN A 27 29.67 -37.40 10.93
CA ASN A 27 29.79 -38.41 12.02
C ASN A 27 29.04 -38.07 13.36
N ALA A 28 28.39 -38.98 14.09
CA ALA A 28 28.39 -40.45 14.17
C ALA A 28 27.08 -41.03 14.81
N GLN A 29 26.75 -42.26 14.36
CA GLN A 29 26.18 -43.45 15.04
C GLN A 29 24.98 -43.44 16.03
N GLU A 30 23.94 -44.18 15.60
CA GLU A 30 23.01 -45.11 16.30
C GLU A 30 22.67 -44.96 17.81
N PHE A 31 21.36 -44.90 18.15
CA PHE A 31 20.59 -45.99 18.80
C PHE A 31 19.12 -45.61 19.13
N HIS A 32 18.21 -46.58 18.91
CA HIS A 32 16.84 -46.81 19.42
C HIS A 32 15.69 -45.78 19.23
N ALA A 33 14.59 -46.26 18.62
CA ALA A 33 13.23 -45.75 18.79
C ALA A 33 12.56 -46.42 20.01
N PRO A 34 11.60 -45.76 20.71
CA PRO A 34 10.20 -45.79 20.23
C PRO A 34 9.35 -44.52 20.47
N ARG A 35 8.64 -44.09 19.42
CA ARG A 35 7.25 -43.52 19.37
C ARG A 35 6.90 -42.20 20.10
N PRO A 36 5.78 -41.53 19.73
CA PRO A 36 5.74 -40.13 19.28
C PRO A 36 5.22 -39.13 20.34
N GLY A 37 5.59 -37.86 20.19
CA GLY A 37 4.88 -36.74 20.83
C GLY A 37 5.72 -35.47 21.02
N LYS A 38 5.06 -34.32 20.77
CA LYS A 38 5.42 -32.91 21.08
C LYS A 38 6.42 -32.26 20.11
N ALA A 39 6.02 -31.38 19.19
CA ALA A 39 5.34 -30.07 19.34
C ALA A 39 6.14 -29.06 20.19
N THR A 40 6.77 -28.09 19.51
CA THR A 40 7.09 -26.70 19.91
C THR A 40 7.98 -26.13 18.79
N ALA A 41 7.82 -24.93 18.24
CA ALA A 41 6.85 -23.86 18.35
C ALA A 41 6.98 -23.06 17.04
N ALA A 42 5.89 -22.86 16.31
CA ALA A 42 5.86 -21.87 15.23
C ALA A 42 5.34 -20.57 15.87
N ALA A 43 6.10 -19.51 15.72
CA ALA A 43 5.74 -18.18 16.18
C ALA A 43 4.42 -17.76 15.52
N SER A 44 3.35 -17.72 16.31
CA SER A 44 2.11 -17.08 15.93
C SER A 44 2.33 -15.57 15.99
N SER A 45 2.34 -14.91 14.84
CA SER A 45 2.16 -13.46 14.80
C SER A 45 0.68 -13.17 15.09
N THR A 46 0.34 -13.11 16.38
CA THR A 46 -0.91 -12.55 16.89
C THR A 46 -0.88 -11.05 16.68
N TYR A 47 -1.81 -10.54 15.88
CA TYR A 47 -2.07 -9.12 15.71
C TYR A 47 -2.87 -8.63 16.91
N SER A 48 -2.54 -7.46 17.47
CA SER A 48 -3.32 -6.84 18.55
C SER A 48 -3.61 -5.38 18.18
N LEU A 49 -4.81 -5.13 17.67
CA LEU A 49 -5.40 -3.80 17.54
C LEU A 49 -6.56 -3.74 18.55
N THR A 50 -6.53 -2.77 19.46
CA THR A 50 -7.54 -2.66 20.52
C THR A 50 -8.67 -1.76 20.03
N LEU A 51 -9.60 -2.28 19.23
CA LEU A 51 -10.91 -1.65 18.98
C LEU A 51 -11.99 -2.56 19.57
N GLN A 52 -13.08 -1.98 20.07
CA GLN A 52 -14.26 -2.74 20.47
C GLN A 52 -14.86 -3.38 19.21
N SER A 53 -14.43 -4.59 18.88
CA SER A 53 -14.87 -5.23 17.64
C SER A 53 -16.13 -6.04 17.88
N SER A 54 -17.13 -5.80 17.04
CA SER A 54 -18.26 -6.68 16.84
C SER A 54 -18.10 -7.41 15.51
N ALA A 55 -18.57 -8.66 15.44
CA ALA A 55 -18.66 -9.39 14.19
C ALA A 55 -20.08 -9.89 13.95
N ILE A 56 -20.48 -9.86 12.68
CA ILE A 56 -21.75 -10.38 12.21
C ILE A 56 -21.51 -11.79 11.69
N PHE A 57 -22.23 -12.74 12.26
CA PHE A 57 -22.32 -14.09 11.76
C PHE A 57 -23.59 -14.20 10.93
N SER A 58 -23.48 -14.68 9.70
CA SER A 58 -24.64 -14.93 8.83
C SER A 58 -24.71 -16.41 8.44
N MET A 59 -25.93 -16.91 8.26
CA MET A 59 -26.20 -18.20 7.61
C MET A 59 -27.37 -18.06 6.63
N GLU A 60 -27.23 -18.73 5.49
CA GLU A 60 -28.32 -18.98 4.57
C GLU A 60 -28.79 -20.43 4.70
N SER A 61 -30.10 -20.61 4.87
CA SER A 61 -30.76 -21.91 4.92
C SER A 61 -31.42 -22.20 3.57
N SER A 62 -31.27 -23.42 3.05
CA SER A 62 -31.99 -23.87 1.85
C SER A 62 -33.50 -24.06 2.06
N ALA A 63 -33.99 -23.91 3.30
CA ALA A 63 -35.40 -24.01 3.68
C ALA A 63 -35.81 -22.84 4.58
N SER A 64 -37.04 -22.33 4.41
CA SER A 64 -37.60 -21.28 5.27
C SER A 64 -37.79 -21.80 6.69
N LEU A 65 -37.07 -21.22 7.65
CA LEU A 65 -37.14 -21.58 9.06
C LEU A 65 -38.11 -20.63 9.77
N GLN A 66 -39.36 -21.06 9.99
CA GLN A 66 -40.32 -20.35 10.84
C GLN A 66 -40.25 -20.89 12.27
N ASN A 67 -40.12 -20.00 13.26
CA ASN A 67 -40.15 -20.32 14.71
C ASN A 67 -39.02 -21.24 15.22
N ALA A 68 -37.89 -21.32 14.51
CA ALA A 68 -36.71 -22.04 14.98
C ALA A 68 -35.86 -21.14 15.90
N GLU A 69 -35.57 -21.59 17.13
CA GLU A 69 -34.53 -20.96 17.95
C GLU A 69 -33.17 -21.31 17.34
N CYS A 70 -32.56 -20.39 16.61
CA CYS A 70 -31.27 -20.60 15.96
C CYS A 70 -30.21 -19.64 16.50
N GLY A 71 -28.95 -19.97 16.26
CA GLY A 71 -27.83 -19.15 16.67
C GLY A 71 -26.50 -19.73 16.23
N PHE A 72 -25.43 -19.16 16.74
CA PHE A 72 -24.07 -19.55 16.42
C PHE A 72 -23.30 -19.90 17.68
N TYR A 73 -22.52 -20.98 17.60
CA TYR A 73 -21.39 -21.20 18.48
C TYR A 73 -20.16 -20.59 17.81
N PHE A 74 -19.42 -19.74 18.52
CA PHE A 74 -18.17 -19.17 18.03
C PHE A 74 -17.03 -19.39 19.02
N LEU A 75 -15.83 -19.63 18.49
CA LEU A 75 -14.64 -19.97 19.27
C LEU A 75 -13.37 -19.45 18.59
N PRO A 76 -12.45 -18.78 19.32
CA PRO A 76 -11.13 -18.43 18.81
C PRO A 76 -10.34 -19.67 18.35
N ASP A 77 -9.77 -19.64 17.15
CA ASP A 77 -9.08 -20.77 16.50
C ASP A 77 -7.83 -21.27 17.26
N ASN A 78 -7.38 -20.53 18.27
CA ASN A 78 -6.25 -20.88 19.14
C ASN A 78 -6.63 -20.98 20.63
N SER A 79 -7.91 -21.04 20.97
CA SER A 79 -8.35 -21.15 22.37
C SER A 79 -8.76 -22.57 22.75
N SER A 80 -8.44 -22.95 23.99
CA SER A 80 -9.05 -24.10 24.67
C SER A 80 -10.31 -23.71 25.46
N SER A 81 -10.84 -22.50 25.25
CA SER A 81 -12.06 -22.04 25.92
C SER A 81 -13.30 -22.77 25.40
N ALA A 82 -14.38 -22.78 26.18
CA ALA A 82 -15.65 -23.30 25.71
C ALA A 82 -16.22 -22.39 24.59
N PRO A 83 -16.90 -22.94 23.58
CA PRO A 83 -17.55 -22.15 22.54
C PRO A 83 -18.57 -21.19 23.16
N GLN A 84 -18.52 -19.92 22.77
CA GLN A 84 -19.54 -18.95 23.16
C GLN A 84 -20.76 -19.11 22.28
N GLN A 85 -21.95 -18.87 22.85
CA GLN A 85 -23.23 -19.02 22.15
C GLN A 85 -23.86 -17.65 21.95
N ILE A 86 -24.32 -17.37 20.72
CA ILE A 86 -25.10 -16.19 20.40
C ILE A 86 -26.38 -16.58 19.66
N ALA A 87 -27.51 -16.01 20.10
CA ALA A 87 -28.78 -16.19 19.42
C ALA A 87 -28.81 -15.36 18.13
N ALA A 88 -29.28 -15.96 17.03
CA ALA A 88 -29.47 -15.28 15.77
C ALA A 88 -30.91 -14.78 15.62
N SER A 89 -31.07 -13.67 14.91
CA SER A 89 -32.34 -13.13 14.48
C SER A 89 -32.41 -13.16 12.95
N GLY A 90 -33.58 -13.48 12.40
CA GLY A 90 -33.76 -13.60 10.95
C GLY A 90 -35.18 -13.98 10.57
N ASN A 91 -35.50 -13.92 9.28
CA ASN A 91 -36.79 -14.33 8.73
C ASN A 91 -36.57 -15.07 7.41
N GLY A 92 -37.29 -16.17 7.19
CA GLY A 92 -37.16 -16.98 5.99
C GLY A 92 -35.88 -17.82 5.97
N THR A 93 -34.96 -17.51 5.06
CA THR A 93 -33.72 -18.27 4.82
C THR A 93 -32.49 -17.63 5.44
N ASN A 94 -32.53 -16.35 5.84
CA ASN A 94 -31.34 -15.61 6.25
C ASN A 94 -31.40 -15.27 7.75
N PHE A 95 -30.39 -15.68 8.49
CA PHE A 95 -30.24 -15.44 9.92
C PHE A 95 -28.90 -14.81 10.22
N SER A 96 -28.88 -13.79 11.08
CA SER A 96 -27.66 -13.15 11.53
C SER A 96 -27.61 -12.93 13.03
N ALA A 97 -26.40 -12.90 13.58
CA ALA A 97 -26.13 -12.55 14.97
C ALA A 97 -24.89 -11.67 15.07
N THR A 98 -24.92 -10.66 15.94
CA THR A 98 -23.79 -9.76 16.16
C THR A 98 -23.14 -10.06 17.49
N ALA A 99 -21.96 -10.67 17.50
CA ALA A 99 -21.17 -10.79 18.73
C ALA A 99 -20.36 -9.53 18.96
N GLU A 100 -20.36 -9.03 20.19
CA GLU A 100 -19.55 -7.90 20.63
C GLU A 100 -18.37 -8.37 21.48
N GLY A 101 -17.31 -7.56 21.55
CA GLY A 101 -16.17 -7.83 22.43
C GLY A 101 -15.20 -8.89 21.90
N LEU A 102 -15.15 -9.08 20.58
CA LEU A 102 -14.19 -9.99 19.97
C LEU A 102 -12.78 -9.37 19.97
N GLU A 103 -11.77 -10.22 20.16
CA GLU A 103 -10.37 -9.85 20.01
C GLU A 103 -10.01 -9.70 18.53
N ILE A 104 -9.44 -8.56 18.17
CA ILE A 104 -9.00 -8.26 16.80
C ILE A 104 -7.72 -9.03 16.49
N GLY A 105 -7.64 -9.59 15.28
CA GLY A 105 -6.49 -10.39 14.85
C GLY A 105 -6.57 -11.87 15.21
N ILE A 106 -7.69 -12.29 15.80
CA ILE A 106 -8.02 -13.68 16.13
C ILE A 106 -9.05 -14.18 15.12
N SER A 107 -8.77 -15.31 14.48
CA SER A 107 -9.76 -16.03 13.67
C SER A 107 -10.74 -16.77 14.58
N TYR A 108 -12.03 -16.75 14.23
CA TYR A 108 -13.09 -17.43 14.98
C TYR A 108 -13.75 -18.49 14.10
N THR A 109 -13.74 -19.74 14.56
CA THR A 109 -14.57 -20.80 14.00
C THR A 109 -16.01 -20.59 14.45
N CYS A 110 -16.93 -20.59 13.50
CA CYS A 110 -18.36 -20.42 13.75
C CYS A 110 -19.14 -21.67 13.31
N THR A 111 -20.03 -22.17 14.17
CA THR A 111 -20.89 -23.34 13.92
C THR A 111 -22.35 -22.98 14.23
N PRO A 112 -23.26 -23.02 13.24
CA PRO A 112 -24.67 -22.71 13.47
C PRO A 112 -25.36 -23.84 14.25
N TYR A 113 -26.38 -23.50 15.04
CA TYR A 113 -27.23 -24.45 15.76
C TYR A 113 -28.71 -24.09 15.67
N ILE A 114 -29.59 -25.09 15.87
CA ILE A 114 -31.04 -24.92 16.02
C ILE A 114 -31.50 -25.67 17.27
N ARG A 115 -32.23 -25.01 18.17
CA ARG A 115 -33.02 -25.64 19.25
C ARG A 115 -34.42 -25.91 18.73
N ASN A 116 -34.88 -27.16 18.89
CA ASN A 116 -36.25 -27.63 18.67
C ASN A 116 -36.73 -27.84 17.22
N GLY A 117 -35.83 -28.04 16.25
CA GLY A 117 -36.18 -28.44 14.87
C GLY A 117 -35.59 -29.78 14.46
N ALA A 118 -36.38 -30.66 13.85
CA ALA A 118 -35.91 -31.94 13.28
C ALA A 118 -35.31 -31.76 11.87
N PHE A 119 -34.36 -30.83 11.72
CA PHE A 119 -33.74 -30.51 10.43
C PHE A 119 -32.23 -30.74 10.50
N GLU A 120 -31.70 -31.46 9.51
CA GLU A 120 -30.26 -31.63 9.30
C GLU A 120 -29.69 -30.32 8.76
N ILE A 121 -28.74 -29.72 9.50
CA ILE A 121 -27.93 -28.62 8.98
C ILE A 121 -26.96 -29.24 7.97
N VAL A 122 -27.23 -29.06 6.67
CA VAL A 122 -26.19 -29.27 5.66
C VAL A 122 -25.22 -28.12 5.83
N GLY A 123 -24.11 -28.36 6.52
CA GLY A 123 -23.15 -27.34 6.92
C GLY A 123 -22.75 -26.44 5.74
N GLN A 124 -23.22 -25.20 5.78
CA GLN A 124 -22.66 -24.13 4.98
C GLN A 124 -21.83 -23.25 5.91
N SER A 125 -20.67 -22.86 5.39
CA SER A 125 -19.70 -21.98 6.04
C SER A 125 -20.37 -20.70 6.55
N CYS A 126 -20.21 -20.41 7.84
CA CYS A 126 -20.56 -19.10 8.38
C CYS A 126 -19.49 -18.09 7.98
N LYS A 127 -19.91 -16.99 7.36
CA LYS A 127 -19.02 -15.85 7.11
C LYS A 127 -18.97 -15.00 8.38
N VAL A 128 -17.76 -14.65 8.79
CA VAL A 128 -17.51 -13.68 9.86
C VAL A 128 -17.24 -12.35 9.18
N ALA A 129 -18.08 -11.36 9.45
CA ALA A 129 -17.90 -10.00 8.95
C ALA A 129 -17.57 -9.06 10.12
N LEU A 130 -16.57 -8.19 9.97
CA LEU A 130 -16.27 -7.15 10.97
C LEU A 130 -17.34 -6.06 10.88
N ALA A 131 -17.94 -5.68 12.02
CA ALA A 131 -19.07 -4.75 12.05
C ALA A 131 -18.69 -3.26 12.11
N ASN A 132 -17.46 -2.92 12.52
CA ASN A 132 -16.77 -1.66 12.22
C ASN A 132 -15.32 -1.70 12.75
N PRO A 133 -14.32 -2.06 11.93
CA PRO A 133 -12.92 -2.06 12.34
C PRO A 133 -12.20 -0.73 12.08
N PHE A 134 -12.87 0.32 11.57
CA PHE A 134 -12.23 1.54 11.09
C PHE A 134 -12.41 2.70 12.09
N GLU A 135 -11.37 3.51 12.25
CA GLU A 135 -11.40 4.69 13.12
C GLU A 135 -12.22 5.84 12.53
N ASP A 136 -12.35 5.88 11.21
CA ASP A 136 -13.04 6.93 10.47
C ASP A 136 -14.39 6.43 9.96
N GLU A 137 -15.48 7.00 10.47
CA GLU A 137 -16.84 6.60 10.12
C GLU A 137 -17.17 6.84 8.63
N ILE A 138 -16.55 7.85 8.00
CA ILE A 138 -16.76 8.14 6.58
C ILE A 138 -16.09 7.04 5.75
N PHE A 139 -14.89 6.62 6.14
CA PHE A 139 -14.21 5.50 5.49
C PHE A 139 -14.97 4.19 5.69
N TRP A 140 -15.47 3.92 6.91
CA TRP A 140 -16.30 2.73 7.15
C TRP A 140 -17.56 2.73 6.29
N LYS A 141 -18.27 3.86 6.24
CA LYS A 141 -19.46 4.01 5.42
C LYS A 141 -19.15 3.76 3.95
N TYR A 142 -18.03 4.27 3.44
CA TYR A 142 -17.57 3.98 2.08
C TYR A 142 -17.37 2.48 1.87
N VAL A 143 -16.70 1.80 2.80
CA VAL A 143 -16.43 0.35 2.72
C VAL A 143 -17.74 -0.43 2.63
N ILE A 144 -18.70 -0.16 3.51
CA ILE A 144 -20.00 -0.84 3.48
C ILE A 144 -20.78 -0.51 2.20
N ASP A 145 -20.87 0.77 1.83
CA ASP A 145 -21.65 1.19 0.65
C ASP A 145 -21.12 0.58 -0.67
N ASN A 146 -19.84 0.15 -0.72
CA ASN A 146 -19.20 -0.32 -1.95
C ASN A 146 -18.79 -1.81 -1.95
N PHE A 147 -18.50 -2.41 -0.79
CA PHE A 147 -17.87 -3.74 -0.72
C PHE A 147 -18.68 -4.78 0.07
N ASP A 148 -19.70 -4.36 0.84
CA ASP A 148 -20.65 -5.27 1.49
C ASP A 148 -21.61 -5.85 0.44
N SER A 149 -21.23 -7.00 -0.12
CA SER A 149 -21.92 -7.62 -1.25
C SER A 149 -23.17 -8.39 -0.81
N ASP A 150 -23.18 -8.90 0.42
CA ASP A 150 -24.31 -9.63 0.99
C ASP A 150 -25.26 -8.74 1.83
N ASN A 151 -24.94 -7.45 1.97
CA ASN A 151 -25.68 -6.43 2.71
C ASN A 151 -25.91 -6.82 4.17
N ASN A 152 -24.95 -7.53 4.77
CA ASN A 152 -25.04 -7.96 6.16
C ASN A 152 -24.66 -6.85 7.14
N GLY A 153 -24.16 -5.70 6.66
CA GLY A 153 -23.73 -4.57 7.47
C GLY A 153 -22.29 -4.70 8.00
N GLY A 154 -21.50 -5.61 7.45
CA GLY A 154 -20.14 -5.90 7.85
C GLY A 154 -19.23 -6.18 6.66
N LEU A 155 -17.92 -6.23 6.93
CA LEU A 155 -16.90 -6.59 5.94
C LEU A 155 -16.36 -7.99 6.21
N SER A 156 -16.63 -8.94 5.33
CA SER A 156 -16.05 -10.28 5.35
C SER A 156 -14.67 -10.34 4.67
N GLN A 157 -13.93 -11.41 4.93
CA GLN A 157 -12.61 -11.63 4.30
C GLN A 157 -12.73 -11.76 2.78
N ASP A 158 -13.71 -12.51 2.27
CA ASP A 158 -13.90 -12.68 0.82
C ASP A 158 -14.16 -11.32 0.13
N GLU A 159 -14.97 -10.46 0.77
CA GLU A 159 -15.25 -9.12 0.26
C GLU A 159 -13.98 -8.28 0.23
N ALA A 160 -13.23 -8.24 1.33
CA ALA A 160 -12.00 -7.48 1.43
C ALA A 160 -10.90 -7.99 0.47
N GLU A 161 -10.78 -9.30 0.28
CA GLU A 161 -9.84 -9.92 -0.67
C GLU A 161 -10.22 -9.68 -2.13
N SER A 162 -11.49 -9.40 -2.42
CA SER A 162 -11.93 -9.07 -3.79
C SER A 162 -11.64 -7.62 -4.19
N VAL A 163 -11.34 -6.74 -3.22
CA VAL A 163 -11.09 -5.31 -3.49
C VAL A 163 -9.69 -5.10 -4.07
N THR A 164 -9.67 -4.55 -5.28
CA THR A 164 -8.43 -4.20 -6.00
C THR A 164 -8.22 -2.69 -6.14
N ALA A 165 -9.27 -1.88 -5.91
CA ALA A 165 -9.18 -0.42 -5.97
C ALA A 165 -10.07 0.22 -4.90
N ILE A 166 -9.53 1.25 -4.24
CA ILE A 166 -10.25 2.10 -3.28
C ILE A 166 -10.06 3.55 -3.72
N SER A 167 -11.18 4.27 -3.87
CA SER A 167 -11.19 5.68 -4.25
C SER A 167 -12.06 6.47 -3.28
N VAL A 168 -11.40 7.19 -2.37
CA VAL A 168 -12.03 7.96 -1.29
C VAL A 168 -11.64 9.45 -1.34
N THR A 169 -11.53 9.98 -2.55
CA THR A 169 -11.14 11.37 -2.84
C THR A 169 -12.13 12.40 -2.30
N ASP A 170 -11.62 13.46 -1.66
CA ASP A 170 -12.44 14.61 -1.22
C ASP A 170 -13.62 14.23 -0.32
N MET A 171 -13.42 13.25 0.56
CA MET A 171 -14.45 12.77 1.48
C MET A 171 -14.31 13.35 2.90
N GLY A 172 -13.23 14.10 3.16
CA GLY A 172 -12.93 14.64 4.49
C GLY A 172 -12.43 13.59 5.49
N ILE A 173 -11.92 12.46 4.99
CA ILE A 173 -11.40 11.35 5.80
C ILE A 173 -10.14 11.80 6.55
N THR A 174 -10.04 11.37 7.79
CA THR A 174 -8.96 11.69 8.73
C THR A 174 -8.05 10.51 9.04
N SER A 175 -8.53 9.28 8.88
CA SER A 175 -7.76 8.03 9.08
C SER A 175 -8.17 6.97 8.05
N LEU A 176 -7.18 6.34 7.42
CA LEU A 176 -7.36 5.10 6.63
C LEU A 176 -6.96 3.86 7.43
N LYS A 177 -6.94 3.94 8.76
CA LYS A 177 -6.66 2.76 9.58
C LYS A 177 -7.70 1.67 9.29
N GLY A 178 -7.24 0.48 8.93
CA GLY A 178 -8.06 -0.62 8.41
C GLY A 178 -7.82 -0.91 6.92
N ILE A 179 -7.07 -0.05 6.20
CA ILE A 179 -6.67 -0.29 4.80
C ILE A 179 -5.84 -1.58 4.65
N GLU A 180 -5.18 -2.02 5.71
CA GLU A 180 -4.45 -3.30 5.77
C GLU A 180 -5.35 -4.54 5.58
N LEU A 181 -6.68 -4.39 5.71
CA LEU A 181 -7.65 -5.47 5.51
C LEU A 181 -7.88 -5.79 4.03
N PHE A 182 -7.37 -4.98 3.10
CA PHE A 182 -7.52 -5.15 1.65
C PHE A 182 -6.18 -5.64 1.03
N PRO A 183 -5.83 -6.94 1.17
CA PRO A 183 -4.52 -7.43 0.80
C PRO A 183 -4.27 -7.44 -0.71
N GLN A 184 -5.32 -7.44 -1.53
CA GLN A 184 -5.23 -7.43 -3.01
C GLN A 184 -5.34 -6.01 -3.61
N LEU A 185 -5.26 -4.97 -2.78
CA LEU A 185 -5.38 -3.58 -3.22
C LEU A 185 -4.23 -3.19 -4.16
N MET A 186 -4.57 -2.79 -5.38
CA MET A 186 -3.64 -2.36 -6.43
C MET A 186 -3.65 -0.86 -6.65
N HIS A 187 -4.79 -0.20 -6.42
CA HIS A 187 -4.97 1.24 -6.64
C HIS A 187 -5.57 1.90 -5.40
N LEU A 188 -4.89 2.90 -4.85
CA LEU A 188 -5.39 3.69 -3.73
C LEU A 188 -5.41 5.18 -4.09
N TYR A 189 -6.62 5.73 -4.20
CA TYR A 189 -6.87 7.16 -4.42
C TYR A 189 -7.49 7.76 -3.16
N CYS A 190 -6.72 8.54 -2.42
CA CYS A 190 -7.11 9.14 -1.14
C CYS A 190 -6.79 10.64 -1.07
N GLN A 191 -6.68 11.29 -2.23
CA GLN A 191 -6.36 12.70 -2.36
C GLN A 191 -7.45 13.65 -1.85
N ASN A 192 -7.06 14.88 -1.50
CA ASN A 192 -7.94 15.92 -0.93
C ASN A 192 -8.62 15.48 0.38
N ASN A 193 -7.87 14.87 1.29
CA ASN A 193 -8.39 14.47 2.61
C ASN A 193 -7.59 15.16 3.72
N ARG A 194 -7.74 14.68 4.96
CA ARG A 194 -7.08 15.24 6.16
C ARG A 194 -6.20 14.18 6.82
N LEU A 195 -5.64 13.26 6.03
CA LEU A 195 -4.79 12.18 6.52
C LEU A 195 -3.49 12.75 7.08
N ARG A 196 -3.20 12.45 8.35
CA ARG A 196 -1.91 12.74 8.97
C ARG A 196 -0.91 11.60 8.87
N ARG A 197 -1.44 10.38 8.68
CA ARG A 197 -0.68 9.14 8.56
C ARG A 197 -1.34 8.26 7.53
N LEU A 198 -0.51 7.49 6.82
CA LEU A 198 -0.94 6.47 5.89
C LEU A 198 0.00 5.27 6.05
N ASP A 199 -0.54 4.14 6.47
CA ASP A 199 0.19 2.87 6.56
C ASP A 199 -0.36 1.93 5.48
N VAL A 200 0.43 1.75 4.42
CA VAL A 200 0.15 0.83 3.31
C VAL A 200 1.12 -0.35 3.29
N SER A 201 1.82 -0.61 4.40
CA SER A 201 2.87 -1.63 4.47
C SER A 201 2.38 -3.06 4.20
N ARG A 202 1.07 -3.28 4.33
CA ARG A 202 0.39 -4.57 4.06
C ARG A 202 -0.22 -4.66 2.67
N ASN A 203 -0.37 -3.55 1.96
CA ASN A 203 -0.91 -3.51 0.60
C ASN A 203 0.24 -3.68 -0.42
N ILE A 204 0.92 -4.83 -0.34
CA ILE A 204 2.18 -5.09 -1.07
C ILE A 204 2.02 -5.13 -2.59
N TYR A 205 0.79 -5.31 -3.08
CA TYR A 205 0.44 -5.31 -4.51
C TYR A 205 0.03 -3.92 -5.04
N LEU A 206 0.16 -2.85 -4.24
CA LEU A 206 -0.11 -1.49 -4.71
C LEU A 206 0.79 -1.15 -5.91
N THR A 207 0.14 -0.79 -7.00
CA THR A 207 0.77 -0.31 -8.24
C THR A 207 0.63 1.20 -8.40
N GLU A 208 -0.41 1.79 -7.81
CA GLU A 208 -0.67 3.23 -7.87
C GLU A 208 -1.15 3.76 -6.52
N LEU A 209 -0.49 4.84 -6.08
CA LEU A 209 -0.85 5.59 -4.88
C LEU A 209 -1.02 7.07 -5.22
N ALA A 210 -2.24 7.58 -5.03
CA ALA A 210 -2.54 9.01 -5.03
C ALA A 210 -3.00 9.44 -3.62
N ALA A 211 -2.16 10.23 -2.96
CA ALA A 211 -2.37 10.73 -1.61
C ALA A 211 -2.03 12.23 -1.51
N GLU A 212 -2.06 12.96 -2.63
CA GLU A 212 -1.84 14.40 -2.66
C GLU A 212 -2.88 15.17 -1.84
N ARG A 213 -2.52 16.40 -1.43
CA ARG A 213 -3.43 17.29 -0.68
C ARG A 213 -3.97 16.64 0.59
N ASN A 214 -3.04 16.19 1.41
CA ASN A 214 -3.28 15.66 2.75
C ASN A 214 -2.36 16.38 3.75
N MET A 215 -2.21 15.85 4.96
CA MET A 215 -1.36 16.39 6.02
C MET A 215 -0.30 15.38 6.46
N LEU A 216 0.15 14.51 5.54
CA LEU A 216 1.12 13.45 5.85
C LEU A 216 2.45 14.05 6.27
N GLU A 217 2.97 13.64 7.43
CA GLU A 217 4.26 14.10 7.98
C GLU A 217 5.42 13.17 7.61
N GLU A 218 5.12 11.87 7.47
CA GLU A 218 6.03 10.81 7.07
C GLU A 218 5.28 9.78 6.20
N LEU A 219 6.00 9.11 5.31
CA LEU A 219 5.46 8.00 4.51
C LEU A 219 6.54 6.94 4.24
N ASP A 220 6.25 5.69 4.57
CA ASP A 220 7.12 4.54 4.30
C ASP A 220 6.48 3.65 3.24
N LEU A 221 7.14 3.52 2.10
CA LEU A 221 6.66 2.73 0.96
C LEU A 221 7.56 1.52 0.68
N ARG A 222 8.50 1.17 1.57
CA ARG A 222 9.48 0.12 1.32
C ARG A 222 8.88 -1.25 1.01
N GLN A 223 7.67 -1.53 1.47
CA GLN A 223 7.00 -2.81 1.25
C GLN A 223 6.23 -2.86 -0.08
N ASN A 224 5.96 -1.72 -0.71
CA ASN A 224 5.09 -1.61 -1.88
C ASN A 224 5.89 -1.73 -3.18
N LYS A 225 6.59 -2.87 -3.35
CA LYS A 225 7.58 -3.09 -4.42
C LYS A 225 7.02 -3.01 -5.84
N GLU A 226 5.71 -3.21 -5.99
CA GLU A 226 5.01 -3.17 -7.26
C GLU A 226 4.57 -1.75 -7.67
N LEU A 227 4.84 -0.72 -6.86
CA LEU A 227 4.48 0.66 -7.18
C LEU A 227 5.12 1.12 -8.49
N GLN A 228 4.29 1.67 -9.36
CA GLN A 228 4.65 2.27 -10.65
C GLN A 228 4.45 3.78 -10.62
N THR A 229 3.43 4.25 -9.88
CA THR A 229 3.05 5.66 -9.79
C THR A 229 2.87 6.06 -8.33
N ILE A 230 3.55 7.13 -7.92
CA ILE A 230 3.48 7.71 -6.58
C ILE A 230 3.15 9.20 -6.71
N VAL A 231 2.02 9.61 -6.17
CA VAL A 231 1.54 11.00 -6.17
C VAL A 231 1.25 11.40 -4.74
N VAL A 232 2.11 12.24 -4.16
CA VAL A 232 2.08 12.62 -2.72
C VAL A 232 2.36 14.11 -2.52
N TRP A 233 2.14 14.91 -3.56
CA TRP A 233 2.39 16.35 -3.51
C TRP A 233 1.39 17.10 -2.61
N GLU A 234 1.75 18.32 -2.19
CA GLU A 234 0.96 19.16 -1.27
C GLU A 234 0.60 18.41 0.02
N ASN A 235 1.65 17.99 0.74
CA ASN A 235 1.59 17.35 2.05
C ASN A 235 2.53 18.09 3.03
N HIS A 236 2.86 17.46 4.17
CA HIS A 236 3.81 17.98 5.15
C HIS A 236 5.02 17.06 5.33
N LEU A 237 5.34 16.27 4.30
CA LEU A 237 6.35 15.22 4.39
C LEU A 237 7.71 15.84 4.72
N THR A 238 8.26 15.45 5.86
CA THR A 238 9.65 15.73 6.23
C THR A 238 10.56 14.54 5.91
N LYS A 239 9.96 13.35 5.76
CA LYS A 239 10.62 12.11 5.40
C LYS A 239 9.71 11.25 4.51
N ILE A 240 10.29 10.68 3.47
CA ILE A 240 9.65 9.62 2.68
C ILE A 240 10.68 8.53 2.39
N ASP A 241 10.33 7.27 2.65
CA ASP A 241 11.19 6.12 2.38
C ASP A 241 10.67 5.35 1.16
N VAL A 242 11.37 5.50 0.05
CA VAL A 242 11.08 4.87 -1.24
C VAL A 242 12.13 3.81 -1.62
N THR A 243 12.85 3.31 -0.61
CA THR A 243 13.97 2.37 -0.83
C THR A 243 13.49 1.08 -1.49
N GLY A 244 14.17 0.69 -2.56
CA GLY A 244 13.92 -0.54 -3.31
C GLY A 244 12.66 -0.52 -4.16
N LEU A 245 12.12 0.65 -4.53
CA LEU A 245 10.99 0.77 -5.46
C LEU A 245 11.47 0.81 -6.92
N GLU A 246 11.89 -0.35 -7.45
CA GLU A 246 12.53 -0.43 -8.76
C GLU A 246 11.56 -0.23 -9.95
N MET A 247 10.26 -0.44 -9.74
CA MET A 247 9.23 -0.39 -10.77
C MET A 247 8.64 1.02 -11.00
N VAL A 248 8.97 1.99 -10.14
CA VAL A 248 8.41 3.35 -10.23
C VAL A 248 8.85 4.04 -11.51
N GLY A 249 7.86 4.44 -12.32
CA GLY A 249 8.04 5.24 -13.53
C GLY A 249 7.68 6.72 -13.31
N THR A 250 6.79 7.01 -12.37
CA THR A 250 6.32 8.38 -12.07
C THR A 250 6.32 8.63 -10.58
N PHE A 251 6.99 9.70 -10.15
CA PHE A 251 7.01 10.13 -8.76
C PHE A 251 6.86 11.65 -8.64
N TRP A 252 5.78 12.08 -8.00
CA TRP A 252 5.47 13.49 -7.74
C TRP A 252 5.34 13.75 -6.24
N CYS A 253 6.30 14.49 -5.69
CA CYS A 253 6.37 14.84 -4.27
C CYS A 253 6.56 16.35 -4.04
N TRP A 254 6.18 17.19 -5.01
CA TRP A 254 6.29 18.63 -4.88
C TRP A 254 5.44 19.21 -3.73
N MET A 255 5.74 20.42 -3.27
CA MET A 255 5.04 21.08 -2.16
C MET A 255 5.02 20.23 -0.88
N ASN A 256 6.21 19.84 -0.42
CA ASN A 256 6.42 19.14 0.84
C ASN A 256 7.49 19.88 1.67
N ARG A 257 8.06 19.23 2.69
CA ARG A 257 9.10 19.76 3.56
C ARG A 257 10.34 18.85 3.58
N LEU A 258 10.60 18.16 2.46
CA LEU A 258 11.72 17.25 2.33
C LEU A 258 13.03 18.04 2.28
N ASN A 259 14.03 17.62 3.05
CA ASN A 259 15.39 18.17 3.01
C ASN A 259 16.34 17.29 2.18
N GLU A 260 15.99 16.02 2.01
CA GLU A 260 16.72 15.02 1.26
C GLU A 260 15.72 14.08 0.59
N ILE A 261 16.15 13.45 -0.50
CA ILE A 261 15.39 12.41 -1.17
C ILE A 261 16.36 11.40 -1.79
N ASP A 262 16.16 10.11 -1.49
CA ASP A 262 16.92 9.03 -2.11
C ASP A 262 16.02 8.31 -3.14
N ILE A 263 16.31 8.53 -4.42
CA ILE A 263 15.65 7.86 -5.56
C ILE A 263 16.57 6.85 -6.27
N SER A 264 17.68 6.46 -5.64
CA SER A 264 18.71 5.59 -6.23
C SER A 264 18.18 4.24 -6.69
N SER A 265 17.10 3.74 -6.05
CA SER A 265 16.46 2.48 -6.40
C SER A 265 15.57 2.56 -7.64
N MET A 266 15.10 3.75 -8.04
CA MET A 266 14.10 3.93 -9.09
C MET A 266 14.73 3.94 -10.50
N LYS A 267 15.30 2.82 -10.92
CA LYS A 267 15.98 2.66 -12.22
C LYS A 267 15.05 2.82 -13.43
N ASN A 268 13.74 2.69 -13.22
CA ASN A 268 12.71 2.86 -14.25
C ASN A 268 12.05 4.24 -14.26
N LEU A 269 12.53 5.19 -13.45
CA LEU A 269 11.94 6.52 -13.31
C LEU A 269 12.00 7.29 -14.63
N ILE A 270 10.84 7.75 -15.10
CA ILE A 270 10.65 8.53 -16.32
C ILE A 270 10.28 9.98 -15.96
N ASN A 271 9.39 10.14 -14.98
CA ASN A 271 8.88 11.44 -14.55
C ASN A 271 9.19 11.67 -13.08
N PHE A 272 9.92 12.74 -12.77
CA PHE A 272 10.21 13.11 -11.39
C PHE A 272 9.96 14.59 -11.14
N GLY A 273 9.09 14.87 -10.16
CA GLY A 273 8.81 16.23 -9.69
C GLY A 273 8.97 16.33 -8.19
N CYS A 274 9.93 17.15 -7.74
CA CYS A 274 10.21 17.38 -6.32
C CYS A 274 10.19 18.87 -5.95
N ALA A 275 9.55 19.68 -6.78
CA ALA A 275 9.51 21.13 -6.63
C ALA A 275 9.00 21.61 -5.26
N GLN A 276 9.39 22.80 -4.83
CA GLN A 276 8.92 23.40 -3.57
C GLN A 276 9.19 22.48 -2.37
N ASN A 277 10.44 22.04 -2.24
CA ASN A 277 11.01 21.33 -1.10
C ASN A 277 12.32 22.02 -0.68
N SER A 278 12.93 21.61 0.42
CA SER A 278 14.22 22.15 0.91
C SER A 278 15.41 21.23 0.56
N ILE A 279 15.31 20.49 -0.55
CA ILE A 279 16.33 19.56 -1.04
C ILE A 279 17.57 20.33 -1.48
N LYS A 280 18.75 19.88 -1.02
CA LYS A 280 20.05 20.52 -1.33
C LYS A 280 20.88 19.77 -2.35
N GLU A 281 20.71 18.46 -2.40
CA GLU A 281 21.46 17.57 -3.27
C GLU A 281 20.48 16.58 -3.89
N LEU A 282 20.69 16.26 -5.16
CA LEU A 282 19.89 15.29 -5.89
C LEU A 282 20.80 14.40 -6.73
N ASP A 283 20.99 13.16 -6.27
CA ASP A 283 21.74 12.15 -7.02
C ASP A 283 20.83 11.49 -8.08
N LEU A 284 21.21 11.64 -9.34
CA LEU A 284 20.51 11.10 -10.51
C LEU A 284 21.27 9.96 -11.19
N SER A 285 22.39 9.49 -10.60
CA SER A 285 23.32 8.53 -11.23
C SER A 285 22.67 7.22 -11.68
N ASN A 286 21.62 6.77 -11.00
CA ASN A 286 20.88 5.55 -11.32
C ASN A 286 19.62 5.77 -12.17
N ASN A 287 19.20 7.02 -12.40
CA ASN A 287 17.92 7.34 -13.05
C ASN A 287 18.10 7.61 -14.56
N THR A 288 18.79 6.70 -15.25
CA THR A 288 19.20 6.85 -16.67
C THR A 288 18.06 6.90 -17.69
N LYS A 289 16.84 6.54 -17.27
CA LYS A 289 15.61 6.59 -18.08
C LYS A 289 14.80 7.86 -17.92
N LEU A 290 15.26 8.81 -17.10
CA LEU A 290 14.53 10.05 -16.82
C LEU A 290 14.31 10.85 -18.10
N ILE A 291 13.07 11.30 -18.30
CA ILE A 291 12.63 12.12 -19.44
C ILE A 291 12.21 13.51 -18.97
N ASN A 292 11.49 13.57 -17.84
CA ASN A 292 10.97 14.82 -17.28
C ASN A 292 11.45 15.00 -15.84
N LEU A 293 12.09 16.15 -15.57
CA LEU A 293 12.64 16.51 -14.27
C LEU A 293 12.22 17.92 -13.87
N ALA A 294 11.57 18.05 -12.70
CA ALA A 294 11.08 19.33 -12.18
C ALA A 294 11.48 19.59 -10.70
N PRO A 295 12.75 19.97 -10.42
CA PRO A 295 13.23 20.41 -9.12
C PRO A 295 13.15 21.95 -8.98
N ASN A 296 12.01 22.54 -9.33
CA ASN A 296 11.76 23.98 -9.14
C ASN A 296 11.73 24.36 -7.66
N ASP A 297 12.11 25.58 -7.31
CA ASP A 297 12.00 26.10 -5.94
C ASP A 297 12.63 25.15 -4.89
N THR A 298 13.82 24.65 -5.18
CA THR A 298 14.63 23.84 -4.26
C THR A 298 15.88 24.60 -3.84
N LEU A 299 16.72 23.96 -3.02
CA LEU A 299 18.01 24.49 -2.57
C LEU A 299 19.17 23.74 -3.22
N ILE A 300 18.98 23.22 -4.43
CA ILE A 300 20.02 22.53 -5.20
C ILE A 300 21.00 23.55 -5.76
N GLU A 301 22.27 23.44 -5.39
CA GLU A 301 23.35 24.31 -5.86
C GLU A 301 23.95 23.81 -7.18
N GLU A 302 24.16 22.50 -7.26
CA GLU A 302 24.71 21.81 -8.42
C GLU A 302 23.83 20.62 -8.78
N LEU A 303 23.58 20.45 -10.08
CA LEU A 303 22.78 19.35 -10.62
C LEU A 303 23.59 18.61 -11.67
N ASP A 304 24.09 17.42 -11.31
CA ASP A 304 24.81 16.56 -12.24
C ASP A 304 23.83 15.81 -13.15
N LEU A 305 23.84 16.18 -14.43
CA LEU A 305 23.00 15.59 -15.47
C LEU A 305 23.76 14.59 -16.36
N SER A 306 25.01 14.25 -16.03
CA SER A 306 25.88 13.36 -16.82
C SER A 306 25.29 11.96 -17.07
N HIS A 307 24.41 11.51 -16.18
CA HIS A 307 23.74 10.21 -16.24
C HIS A 307 22.31 10.27 -16.83
N CYS A 308 21.88 11.42 -17.33
CA CYS A 308 20.52 11.64 -17.85
C CYS A 308 20.47 11.91 -19.37
N PRO A 309 21.00 11.02 -20.24
CA PRO A 309 21.09 11.28 -21.69
C PRO A 309 19.73 11.34 -22.39
N ASN A 310 18.68 10.80 -21.76
CA ASN A 310 17.32 10.77 -22.28
C ASN A 310 16.45 11.95 -21.82
N LEU A 311 16.99 12.87 -21.01
CA LEU A 311 16.21 13.98 -20.48
C LEU A 311 15.74 14.89 -21.62
N GLU A 312 14.42 15.11 -21.70
CA GLU A 312 13.78 15.93 -22.73
C GLU A 312 13.24 17.24 -22.16
N SER A 313 12.83 17.23 -20.88
CA SER A 313 12.29 18.39 -20.18
C SER A 313 12.96 18.60 -18.82
N LEU A 314 13.46 19.82 -18.60
CA LEU A 314 14.02 20.26 -17.33
C LEU A 314 13.42 21.60 -16.89
N GLU A 315 12.85 21.61 -15.69
CA GLU A 315 12.31 22.79 -15.04
C GLU A 315 13.05 23.07 -13.72
N ILE A 316 13.79 24.18 -13.67
CA ILE A 316 14.60 24.59 -12.50
C ILE A 316 14.19 25.99 -11.99
N GLN A 317 12.97 26.42 -12.27
CA GLN A 317 12.44 27.75 -11.92
C GLN A 317 12.57 28.03 -10.43
N GLY A 318 12.77 29.29 -10.05
CA GLY A 318 12.80 29.68 -8.63
C GLY A 318 14.03 29.20 -7.84
N ASN A 319 14.96 28.47 -8.47
CA ASN A 319 16.20 28.05 -7.82
C ASN A 319 17.13 29.25 -7.63
N ASN A 320 17.14 29.74 -6.40
CA ASN A 320 17.80 31.00 -6.06
C ASN A 320 19.31 30.87 -5.80
N ILE A 321 19.89 29.67 -5.72
CA ILE A 321 21.31 29.49 -5.39
C ILE A 321 22.14 28.91 -6.54
N MET A 322 21.52 28.16 -7.46
CA MET A 322 22.19 27.54 -8.60
C MET A 322 22.86 28.61 -9.46
N THR A 323 24.15 28.44 -9.78
CA THR A 323 24.92 29.43 -10.55
C THR A 323 25.15 29.02 -11.99
N CYS A 324 25.12 27.72 -12.28
CA CYS A 324 25.15 27.18 -13.62
C CYS A 324 24.43 25.83 -13.73
N VAL A 325 24.11 25.44 -14.95
CA VAL A 325 23.62 24.09 -15.26
C VAL A 325 24.19 23.63 -16.60
N ASP A 326 24.66 22.39 -16.64
CA ASP A 326 25.22 21.78 -17.85
C ASP A 326 24.21 20.82 -18.48
N LEU A 327 23.65 21.22 -19.63
CA LEU A 327 22.70 20.41 -20.41
C LEU A 327 23.40 19.59 -21.49
N THR A 328 24.71 19.76 -21.70
CA THR A 328 25.45 19.05 -22.75
C THR A 328 25.34 17.52 -22.69
N PRO A 329 25.19 16.86 -21.52
CA PRO A 329 24.95 15.42 -21.49
C PRO A 329 23.54 15.01 -21.96
N CYS A 330 22.56 15.91 -21.87
CA CYS A 330 21.15 15.66 -22.15
C CYS A 330 20.86 15.78 -23.66
N LYS A 331 21.23 14.75 -24.43
CA LYS A 331 21.17 14.79 -25.91
C LYS A 331 19.77 14.99 -26.49
N LYS A 332 18.72 14.65 -25.73
CA LYS A 332 17.33 14.77 -26.18
C LYS A 332 16.62 16.02 -25.65
N MET A 333 17.35 16.95 -25.02
CA MET A 333 16.77 18.15 -24.42
C MET A 333 15.97 18.97 -25.44
N ARG A 334 14.72 19.27 -25.10
CA ARG A 334 13.75 20.00 -25.95
C ARG A 334 13.07 21.13 -25.19
N TYR A 335 12.82 20.94 -23.91
CA TYR A 335 12.15 21.92 -23.06
C TYR A 335 13.07 22.26 -21.89
N PHE A 336 13.43 23.53 -21.78
CA PHE A 336 14.20 24.03 -20.64
C PHE A 336 13.58 25.31 -20.11
N ARG A 337 13.32 25.33 -18.79
CA ARG A 337 12.73 26.50 -18.14
C ARG A 337 13.43 26.82 -16.82
N ALA A 338 13.94 28.05 -16.75
CA ALA A 338 14.74 28.59 -15.65
C ALA A 338 14.45 30.08 -15.40
N ASP A 339 13.18 30.47 -15.37
CA ASP A 339 12.76 31.80 -14.90
C ASP A 339 12.83 31.91 -13.38
N ASN A 340 12.99 33.14 -12.87
CA ASN A 340 13.11 33.44 -11.45
C ASN A 340 14.34 32.75 -10.80
N CYS A 341 15.46 32.68 -11.51
CA CYS A 341 16.72 32.10 -11.09
C CYS A 341 17.79 33.22 -10.98
N PRO A 342 17.72 34.11 -9.98
CA PRO A 342 18.51 35.34 -9.92
C PRO A 342 20.03 35.11 -9.89
N ASN A 343 20.50 33.96 -9.43
CA ASN A 343 21.92 33.62 -9.36
C ASN A 343 22.41 32.74 -10.52
N LEU A 344 21.51 32.25 -11.39
CA LEU A 344 21.87 31.41 -12.54
C LEU A 344 22.54 32.25 -13.63
N LYS A 345 23.85 32.12 -13.74
CA LYS A 345 24.69 32.88 -14.68
C LYS A 345 24.87 32.18 -16.01
N TYR A 346 25.06 30.85 -16.00
CA TYR A 346 25.45 30.09 -17.19
C TYR A 346 24.57 28.86 -17.40
N VAL A 347 24.15 28.66 -18.64
CA VAL A 347 23.54 27.40 -19.08
C VAL A 347 24.38 26.89 -20.24
N TYR A 348 24.97 25.70 -20.08
CA TYR A 348 25.77 25.09 -21.12
C TYR A 348 24.91 24.18 -21.99
N ILE A 349 25.00 24.33 -23.31
CA ILE A 349 24.21 23.57 -24.29
C ILE A 349 25.11 23.03 -25.40
N ASN A 350 24.63 22.02 -26.12
CA ASN A 350 25.26 21.51 -27.33
C ASN A 350 24.63 22.16 -28.59
N PRO A 351 25.39 22.27 -29.70
CA PRO A 351 24.85 22.67 -31.00
C PRO A 351 23.71 21.76 -31.51
N GLU A 352 23.66 20.51 -31.05
CA GLU A 352 22.62 19.54 -31.44
C GLU A 352 21.28 19.75 -30.73
N HIS A 353 21.22 20.57 -29.67
CA HIS A 353 19.97 20.82 -28.95
C HIS A 353 18.98 21.60 -29.82
N SER A 354 17.79 21.03 -30.00
CA SER A 354 16.67 21.65 -30.73
C SER A 354 15.54 21.97 -29.77
N PHE A 355 15.65 23.10 -29.07
CA PHE A 355 14.66 23.52 -28.10
C PHE A 355 13.33 23.86 -28.77
N THR A 356 12.25 23.22 -28.32
CA THR A 356 10.88 23.69 -28.58
C THR A 356 10.58 24.92 -27.74
N GLU A 357 11.13 24.97 -26.54
CA GLU A 357 10.99 26.09 -25.62
C GLU A 357 12.25 26.21 -24.74
N LEU A 358 12.79 27.42 -24.65
CA LEU A 358 13.91 27.77 -23.79
C LEU A 358 13.57 29.09 -23.10
N ILE A 359 13.22 29.00 -21.82
CA ILE A 359 12.91 30.15 -20.96
C ILE A 359 14.02 30.29 -19.92
N LYS A 360 14.52 31.51 -19.75
CA LYS A 360 15.53 31.88 -18.76
C LYS A 360 15.37 33.36 -18.40
N ASP A 361 15.97 33.77 -17.31
CA ASP A 361 16.08 35.20 -17.00
C ASP A 361 16.98 35.94 -18.00
N GLU A 362 16.79 37.26 -18.10
CA GLU A 362 17.52 38.10 -19.06
C GLU A 362 19.04 38.07 -18.82
N HIS A 363 19.49 38.02 -17.56
CA HIS A 363 20.91 38.01 -17.19
C HIS A 363 21.61 36.66 -17.42
N THR A 364 20.87 35.56 -17.54
CA THR A 364 21.46 34.22 -17.72
C THR A 364 22.06 34.10 -19.11
N THR A 365 23.33 33.72 -19.21
CA THR A 365 24.04 33.54 -20.49
C THR A 365 23.97 32.09 -20.95
N ILE A 366 23.61 31.87 -22.22
CA ILE A 366 23.72 30.56 -22.87
C ILE A 366 25.12 30.43 -23.47
N LEU A 367 25.80 29.34 -23.14
CA LEU A 367 27.12 29.00 -23.70
C LEU A 367 27.01 27.69 -24.48
N THR A 368 27.34 27.74 -25.77
CA THR A 368 27.37 26.55 -26.61
C THR A 368 28.78 25.94 -26.56
N ILE A 369 28.88 24.66 -26.20
CA ILE A 369 30.14 23.89 -26.18
C ILE A 369 30.14 22.95 -27.39
N GLU A 370 31.18 23.03 -28.21
CA GLU A 370 31.37 22.17 -29.40
C GLU A 370 31.96 20.80 -29.07
#